data_AF-A0A6M1LC31-F1
#
_entry.id   AF-A0A6M1LC31-F1
#
_cell.length_a   1.000
_cell.length_b   1.000
_cell.length_c   1.000
_cell.angle_alpha   90.00
_cell.angle_beta   90.00
_cell.angle_gamma   90.00
#
_symmetry.space_group_name_H-M   'P 1'
#
loop_
_entity.id
_entity.type
_entity.pdbx_description
1 polymer ?
#
loop_
_entity_poly.entity_id
_entity_poly.type
_entity_poly.pdbx_seq_one_letter_code
_entity_poly.pdbx_strand_id
1 'polypeptide(L)'
;MAQPRMLPLAAGALLAGGTVHTHTSVRGDLAPDLHPVVRRFLHGLPVEQRERYAGWCAEAVLISDRLYAAEAGGPPLDAARARALLWGAKIRVTRVREEGDPRHGQVQPPCRSCAALLDWFGVEALT
;
A
#
# COMPACT_ATOMS: atom_id res chain seq x y z
N MET A 1 -11.79 -4.16 -29.85
CA MET A 1 -11.05 -3.23 -28.98
C MET A 1 -11.16 -3.76 -27.55
N ALA A 2 -10.05 -4.05 -26.88
CA ALA A 2 -10.11 -4.51 -25.48
C ALA A 2 -10.67 -3.37 -24.62
N GLN A 3 -11.79 -3.62 -23.94
CA GLN A 3 -12.40 -2.63 -23.05
C GLN A 3 -11.36 -2.26 -21.96
N PRO A 4 -11.15 -0.97 -21.66
CA PRO A 4 -10.21 -0.59 -20.62
C PRO A 4 -10.63 -1.26 -19.30
N ARG A 5 -9.73 -2.06 -18.74
CA ARG A 5 -9.95 -2.76 -17.47
C ARG A 5 -9.96 -1.72 -16.35
N MET A 6 -11.16 -1.22 -16.01
CA MET A 6 -11.37 -0.17 -15.01
C MET A 6 -11.18 -0.67 -13.57
N LEU A 7 -11.19 -1.99 -13.36
CA LEU A 7 -11.02 -2.58 -12.04
C LEU A 7 -9.57 -2.41 -11.56
N PRO A 8 -9.36 -2.05 -10.27
CA PRO A 8 -8.05 -2.17 -9.66
C PRO A 8 -7.62 -3.65 -9.62
N LEU A 9 -6.33 -3.89 -9.41
CA LEU A 9 -5.83 -5.26 -9.23
C LEU A 9 -6.13 -5.80 -7.83
N ALA A 10 -6.20 -4.93 -6.83
CA ALA A 10 -6.45 -5.32 -5.46
C ALA A 10 -7.10 -4.19 -4.64
N ALA A 11 -7.79 -4.57 -3.57
CA ALA A 11 -8.29 -3.69 -2.53
C ALA A 11 -7.56 -4.00 -1.21
N GLY A 12 -7.13 -2.96 -0.50
CA GLY A 12 -6.47 -3.07 0.79
C GLY A 12 -7.35 -2.51 1.91
N ALA A 13 -7.29 -3.15 3.07
CA ALA A 13 -7.88 -2.69 4.33
C ALA A 13 -6.78 -2.66 5.40
N LEU A 14 -6.55 -1.49 5.99
CA LEU A 14 -5.56 -1.24 7.04
C LEU A 14 -6.28 -0.86 8.32
N LEU A 15 -6.10 -1.67 9.36
CA LEU A 15 -6.53 -1.37 10.72
C LEU A 15 -5.39 -0.61 11.42
N ALA A 16 -5.58 0.68 11.66
CA ALA A 16 -4.64 1.54 12.38
C ALA A 16 -5.40 2.37 13.42
N GLY A 17 -4.92 2.40 14.67
CA GLY A 17 -5.57 3.16 15.75
C GLY A 17 -7.04 2.77 16.00
N GLY A 18 -7.41 1.50 15.77
CA GLY A 18 -8.79 1.01 15.90
C GLY A 18 -9.72 1.37 14.75
N THR A 19 -9.25 2.08 13.72
CA THR A 19 -10.03 2.46 12.54
C THR A 19 -9.57 1.65 11.33
N VAL A 20 -10.54 1.16 10.54
CA VAL A 20 -10.26 0.51 9.26
C VAL A 20 -10.27 1.56 8.15
N HIS A 21 -9.15 1.65 7.44
CA HIS A 21 -9.01 2.49 6.27
C HIS A 21 -8.84 1.63 5.03
N THR A 22 -9.45 2.03 3.92
CA THR A 22 -9.43 1.25 2.68
C THR A 22 -8.95 2.07 1.51
N HIS A 23 -8.17 1.44 0.64
CA HIS A 23 -7.73 2.00 -0.63
C HIS A 23 -7.47 0.86 -1.61
N THR A 24 -7.50 1.14 -2.89
CA THR A 24 -7.21 0.17 -3.94
C THR A 24 -5.76 0.28 -4.41
N SER A 25 -5.28 -0.75 -5.12
CA SER A 25 -4.10 -0.60 -5.97
C SER A 25 -4.43 0.40 -7.07
N VAL A 26 -3.50 1.29 -7.39
CA VAL A 26 -3.69 2.30 -8.42
C VAL A 26 -3.03 1.88 -9.73
N ARG A 27 -3.51 2.44 -10.83
CA ARG A 27 -2.94 2.30 -12.17
C ARG A 27 -3.23 3.58 -12.94
N GLY A 28 -2.28 4.01 -13.75
CA GLY A 28 -2.44 5.18 -14.63
C GLY A 28 -1.12 5.52 -15.30
N ASP A 29 -1.13 6.60 -16.07
CA ASP A 29 0.06 7.10 -16.76
C ASP A 29 0.97 7.92 -15.84
N LEU A 30 0.40 8.47 -14.75
CA LEU A 30 1.12 9.21 -13.73
C LEU A 30 1.43 8.31 -12.55
N ALA A 31 2.66 8.44 -12.04
CA ALA A 31 3.07 7.76 -10.82
C ALA A 31 2.14 8.11 -9.66
N PRO A 32 1.86 7.16 -8.74
CA PRO A 32 1.06 7.44 -7.56
C PRO A 32 1.72 8.53 -6.71
N ASP A 33 0.91 9.41 -6.12
CA ASP A 33 1.38 10.38 -5.14
C ASP A 33 1.68 9.66 -3.82
N LEU A 34 2.92 9.20 -3.69
CA LEU A 34 3.41 8.52 -2.49
C LEU A 34 4.04 9.51 -1.53
N HIS A 35 3.75 9.31 -0.24
CA HIS A 35 4.35 10.10 0.83
C HIS A 35 5.89 10.04 0.75
N PRO A 36 6.61 11.17 0.95
CA PRO A 36 8.07 11.22 0.76
C PRO A 36 8.85 10.13 1.51
N VAL A 37 8.42 9.73 2.71
CA VAL A 37 9.01 8.62 3.48
C VAL A 37 8.88 7.29 2.72
N VAL A 38 7.69 6.96 2.22
CA VAL A 38 7.42 5.73 1.46
C VAL A 38 8.21 5.75 0.16
N ARG A 39 8.19 6.87 -0.57
CA ARG A 39 8.93 7.03 -1.83
C ARG A 39 10.44 6.82 -1.62
N ARG A 40 11.01 7.46 -0.60
CA ARG A 40 12.45 7.32 -0.26
C ARG A 40 12.79 5.88 0.11
N PHE A 41 11.96 5.22 0.91
CA PHE A 41 12.15 3.82 1.28
C PHE A 41 12.17 2.92 0.03
N LEU A 42 11.15 3.03 -0.83
CA LEU A 42 11.04 2.19 -2.03
C LEU A 42 12.21 2.41 -3.02
N HIS A 43 12.68 3.65 -3.18
CA HIS A 43 13.87 3.94 -3.99
C HIS A 43 15.16 3.36 -3.41
N GLY A 44 15.23 3.24 -2.07
CA GLY A 44 16.38 2.69 -1.36
C GLY A 44 16.44 1.16 -1.31
N LEU A 45 15.39 0.46 -1.76
CA LEU A 45 15.35 -1.01 -1.70
C LEU A 45 16.47 -1.65 -2.54
N PRO A 46 17.14 -2.69 -2.03
CA PRO A 46 18.08 -3.46 -2.82
C PRO A 46 17.36 -4.19 -3.96
N VAL A 47 18.10 -4.60 -4.99
CA VAL A 47 17.53 -5.13 -6.25
C VAL A 47 16.63 -6.34 -6.00
N GLU A 48 17.04 -7.22 -5.11
CA GLU A 48 16.33 -8.43 -4.69
C GLU A 48 14.95 -8.16 -4.05
N GLN A 49 14.77 -7.01 -3.40
CA GLN A 49 13.51 -6.60 -2.78
C GLN A 49 12.68 -5.67 -3.69
N ARG A 50 13.22 -5.27 -4.84
CA ARG A 50 12.59 -4.31 -5.73
C ARG A 50 11.68 -5.01 -6.75
N GLU A 51 10.46 -4.51 -6.87
CA GLU A 51 9.52 -4.86 -7.94
C GLU A 51 9.42 -3.71 -8.94
N ARG A 52 9.22 -4.03 -10.22
CA ARG A 52 9.07 -3.01 -11.28
C ARG A 52 7.86 -2.09 -11.07
N TYR A 53 6.87 -2.55 -10.31
CA TYR A 53 5.63 -1.85 -9.99
C TYR A 53 5.60 -1.41 -8.51
N ALA A 54 6.75 -1.33 -7.85
CA ALA A 54 6.83 -0.84 -6.48
C ALA A 54 6.16 0.54 -6.37
N GLY A 55 5.29 0.70 -5.38
CA GLY A 55 4.52 1.94 -5.16
C GLY A 55 3.10 1.95 -5.73
N TRP A 56 2.74 1.01 -6.61
CA TRP A 56 1.39 0.95 -7.21
C TRP A 56 0.43 0.03 -6.45
N CYS A 57 0.96 -0.76 -5.52
CA CYS A 57 0.21 -1.69 -4.68
C CYS A 57 -0.70 -0.95 -3.68
N ALA A 58 -1.78 -1.61 -3.27
CA ALA A 58 -2.73 -1.01 -2.32
C ALA A 58 -2.02 -0.63 -1.00
N GLU A 59 -1.06 -1.44 -0.56
CA GLU A 59 -0.29 -1.24 0.66
C GLU A 59 0.49 0.09 0.66
N ALA A 60 1.24 0.36 -0.41
CA ALA A 60 2.05 1.57 -0.52
C ALA A 60 1.19 2.84 -0.57
N VAL A 61 0.07 2.78 -1.29
CA VAL A 61 -0.88 3.90 -1.40
C VAL A 61 -1.59 4.12 -0.08
N LEU A 62 -2.08 3.07 0.56
CA LEU A 62 -2.83 3.15 1.82
C LEU A 62 -1.96 3.65 2.98
N ILE A 63 -0.68 3.23 3.05
CA ILE A 63 0.29 3.79 4.00
C ILE A 63 0.51 5.28 3.71
N SER A 64 0.74 5.64 2.45
CA SER A 64 0.98 7.05 2.08
C SER A 64 -0.21 7.94 2.43
N ASP A 65 -1.43 7.48 2.15
CA ASP A 65 -2.69 8.14 2.47
C ASP A 65 -2.83 8.38 3.99
N ARG A 66 -2.44 7.40 4.84
CA ARG A 66 -2.41 7.61 6.30
C ARG A 66 -1.38 8.62 6.76
N LEU A 67 -0.20 8.63 6.14
CA LEU A 67 0.84 9.59 6.50
C LEU A 67 0.44 11.02 6.12
N TYR A 68 -0.07 11.23 4.91
CA TYR A 68 -0.59 12.54 4.50
C TYR A 68 -1.77 13.00 5.38
N ALA A 69 -2.68 12.08 5.74
CA ALA A 69 -3.77 12.42 6.66
C ALA A 69 -3.27 12.83 8.06
N ALA A 70 -2.19 12.22 8.55
CA ALA A 70 -1.57 12.60 9.83
C ALA A 70 -0.79 13.93 9.77
N GLU A 71 -0.32 14.32 8.58
CA GLU A 71 0.30 15.63 8.32
C GLU A 71 -0.71 16.76 8.14
N ALA A 72 -1.99 16.45 7.88
CA ALA A 72 -3.04 17.43 7.63
C ALA A 72 -3.28 18.31 8.89
N GLY A 73 -2.52 19.41 9.00
CA GLY A 73 -2.54 20.33 10.13
C GLY A 73 -1.28 20.32 11.01
N GLY A 74 -0.23 19.57 10.64
CA GLY A 74 1.03 19.47 11.38
C GLY A 74 2.26 19.66 10.50
N PRO A 75 3.47 19.72 11.11
CA PRO A 75 4.71 19.70 10.34
C PRO A 75 4.89 18.35 9.62
N PRO A 76 5.70 18.31 8.54
CA PRO A 76 6.01 17.06 7.86
C PRO A 76 6.54 15.97 8.81
N LEU A 77 6.15 14.73 8.55
CA LEU A 77 6.57 13.56 9.31
C LEU A 77 7.97 13.12 8.87
N ASP A 78 8.85 12.99 9.85
CA ASP A 78 10.07 12.22 9.67
C ASP A 78 9.79 10.71 9.66
N ALA A 79 10.81 9.93 9.31
CA ALA A 79 10.72 8.48 9.21
C ALA A 79 10.35 7.79 10.54
N ALA A 80 10.85 8.30 11.66
CA ALA A 80 10.62 7.70 12.98
C ALA A 80 9.17 7.90 13.43
N ARG A 81 8.64 9.12 13.27
CA ARG A 81 7.25 9.45 13.57
C ARG A 81 6.29 8.72 12.62
N ALA A 82 6.61 8.67 11.33
CA ALA A 82 5.84 7.91 10.36
C ALA A 82 5.73 6.42 10.74
N ARG A 83 6.84 5.80 11.16
CA ARG A 83 6.83 4.41 11.65
C ARG A 83 6.00 4.25 12.92
N ALA A 84 6.17 5.14 13.89
CA ALA A 84 5.43 5.07 15.15
C ALA A 84 3.91 5.14 14.97
N LEU A 85 3.41 5.93 14.02
CA LEU A 85 1.98 6.06 13.72
C LEU A 85 1.33 4.76 13.23
N LEU A 86 2.10 3.90 12.56
CA LEU A 86 1.59 2.67 11.93
C LEU A 86 2.08 1.40 12.63
N TRP A 87 2.87 1.54 13.70
CA TRP A 87 3.43 0.40 14.42
C TRP A 87 2.31 -0.47 15.02
N GLY A 88 2.34 -1.77 14.71
CA GLY A 88 1.33 -2.73 15.15
C GLY A 88 0.00 -2.64 14.38
N ALA A 89 -0.08 -1.81 13.33
CA ALA A 89 -1.22 -1.83 12.42
C ALA A 89 -1.28 -3.17 11.67
N LYS A 90 -2.46 -3.50 11.14
CA LYS A 90 -2.69 -4.75 10.40
C LYS A 90 -3.26 -4.44 9.03
N ILE A 91 -2.76 -5.10 7.99
CA ILE A 91 -3.23 -4.91 6.62
C ILE A 91 -3.70 -6.22 6.00
N ARG A 92 -4.83 -6.19 5.32
CA ARG A 92 -5.30 -7.28 4.45
C ARG A 92 -5.50 -6.76 3.05
N VAL A 93 -5.01 -7.50 2.06
CA VAL A 93 -5.19 -7.16 0.64
C VAL A 93 -5.93 -8.27 -0.07
N THR A 94 -6.96 -7.93 -0.82
CA THR A 94 -7.80 -8.89 -1.58
C THR A 94 -7.75 -8.59 -3.06
N ARG A 95 -7.81 -9.63 -3.88
CA ARG A 95 -7.81 -9.52 -5.34
C ARG A 95 -9.15 -8.99 -5.83
N VAL A 96 -9.09 -7.98 -6.70
CA VAL A 96 -10.25 -7.48 -7.43
C VAL A 96 -10.18 -7.99 -8.86
N ARG A 97 -11.19 -8.73 -9.28
CA ARG A 97 -11.28 -9.37 -10.61
C ARG A 97 -12.68 -9.18 -11.20
N GLU A 98 -12.85 -9.50 -12.47
CA GLU A 98 -14.14 -9.50 -13.16
C GLU A 98 -15.13 -10.47 -12.52
N GLU A 99 -16.40 -10.22 -12.77
CA GLU A 99 -17.49 -11.13 -12.39
C GLU A 99 -17.19 -12.55 -12.92
N GLY A 100 -17.33 -13.55 -12.06
CA GLY A 100 -17.05 -14.95 -12.38
C GLY A 100 -15.58 -15.39 -12.35
N ASP A 101 -14.58 -14.51 -12.15
CA ASP A 101 -13.20 -14.98 -11.91
C ASP A 101 -13.11 -15.61 -10.51
N PRO A 102 -12.75 -16.90 -10.39
CA PRO A 102 -12.71 -17.60 -9.11
C PRO A 102 -11.65 -17.06 -8.14
N ARG A 103 -10.75 -16.19 -8.62
CA ARG A 103 -9.73 -15.52 -7.80
C ARG A 103 -10.21 -14.19 -7.24
N HIS A 104 -11.38 -13.69 -7.63
CA HIS A 104 -11.97 -12.52 -7.00
C HIS A 104 -12.11 -12.74 -5.48
N GLY A 105 -11.78 -11.73 -4.67
CA GLY A 105 -11.90 -11.79 -3.21
C GLY A 105 -10.85 -12.63 -2.49
N GLN A 106 -10.04 -13.43 -3.21
CA GLN A 106 -8.93 -14.16 -2.60
C GLN A 106 -7.91 -13.20 -2.02
N VAL A 107 -7.25 -13.61 -0.93
CA VAL A 107 -6.17 -12.84 -0.32
C VAL A 107 -4.99 -12.75 -1.29
N GLN A 108 -4.42 -11.55 -1.39
CA GLN A 108 -3.23 -11.27 -2.17
C GLN A 108 -2.06 -11.06 -1.20
N PRO A 109 -1.05 -11.95 -1.18
CA PRO A 109 0.14 -11.71 -0.39
C PRO A 109 0.88 -10.46 -0.88
N PRO A 110 1.57 -9.73 0.01
CA PRO A 110 2.35 -8.56 -0.37
C PRO A 110 3.47 -8.96 -1.35
N CYS A 111 3.74 -8.09 -2.32
CA CYS A 111 4.89 -8.27 -3.21
C CYS A 111 6.22 -8.06 -2.46
N ARG A 112 7.37 -8.39 -3.06
CA ARG A 112 8.68 -8.27 -2.38
C ARG A 112 8.92 -6.87 -1.78
N SER A 113 8.58 -5.82 -2.54
CA SER A 113 8.76 -4.43 -2.08
C SER A 113 7.79 -4.03 -0.98
N CYS A 114 6.53 -4.47 -1.05
CA CYS A 114 5.55 -4.16 -0.01
C CYS A 114 5.80 -4.99 1.24
N ALA A 115 6.28 -6.22 1.14
CA ALA A 115 6.70 -7.01 2.30
C ALA A 115 7.81 -6.28 3.08
N ALA A 116 8.84 -5.77 2.39
CA ALA A 116 9.90 -4.98 3.02
C ALA A 116 9.36 -3.66 3.62
N LEU A 117 8.44 -2.99 2.93
CA LEU A 117 7.80 -1.75 3.42
C LEU A 117 7.01 -2.00 4.71
N LEU A 118 6.16 -3.04 4.71
CA LEU A 118 5.32 -3.40 5.85
C LEU A 118 6.18 -3.78 7.06
N ASP A 119 7.22 -4.58 6.85
CA ASP A 119 8.19 -4.93 7.90
C ASP A 119 8.84 -3.68 8.51
N TRP A 120 9.31 -2.76 7.68
CA TRP A 120 9.94 -1.53 8.15
C TRP A 120 8.99 -0.63 8.97
N PHE A 121 7.72 -0.54 8.56
CA PHE A 121 6.70 0.19 9.32
C PHE A 121 6.18 -0.59 10.55
N GLY A 122 6.47 -1.89 10.67
CA GLY A 122 5.91 -2.75 11.71
C GLY A 122 4.43 -3.05 11.53
N VAL A 123 3.98 -3.16 10.29
CA VAL A 123 2.60 -3.48 9.91
C VAL A 123 2.49 -4.98 9.62
N GLU A 124 1.57 -5.65 10.30
CA GLU A 124 1.31 -7.08 10.12
C GLU A 124 0.46 -7.34 8.86
N ALA A 125 0.95 -8.16 7.93
CA ALA A 125 0.17 -8.60 6.78
C ALA A 125 -0.71 -9.81 7.15
N LEU A 126 -2.02 -9.65 7.01
CA LEU A 126 -3.02 -10.71 7.20
C LEU A 126 -3.24 -11.43 5.87
N THR A 127 -2.44 -12.48 5.63
CA THR A 127 -2.45 -13.28 4.39
C THR A 127 -3.24 -14.57 4.53
#